data_AF-T0HHP8-F1
#
_entry.id   AF-T0HHP8-F1
#
_cell.length_a   1.000
_cell.length_b   1.000
_cell.length_c   1.000
_cell.angle_alpha   90.00
_cell.angle_beta   90.00
_cell.angle_gamma   90.00
#
_symmetry.space_group_name_H-M   'P 1'
#
loop_
_entity.id
_entity.type
_entity.pdbx_description
1 polymer ?
#
loop_
_entity_poly.entity_id
_entity_poly.type
_entity_poly.pdbx_seq_one_letter_code
_entity_poly.pdbx_strand_id
1 'polypeptide(L)'
;MRGTEKIMAGKYEALREHLKNCKFAEFELTFAKIEMIIGGPLPKSAYTPQFWANTSDLTQPQRKAIAASGFESFLISGSKKVKFKRL
;
A
#
# COMPACT_ATOMS: atom_id res chain seq x y z
N MET A 1 -15.02 7.93 -17.18
CA MET A 1 -14.51 7.65 -15.81
C MET A 1 -12.98 7.48 -15.89
N ARG A 2 -12.16 8.54 -15.68
CA ARG A 2 -10.67 8.43 -15.75
C ARG A 2 -9.88 9.36 -14.81
N GLY A 3 -10.55 10.24 -14.05
CA GLY A 3 -9.86 11.24 -13.21
C GLY A 3 -9.34 10.69 -11.88
N THR A 4 -10.09 9.80 -11.24
CA THR A 4 -9.79 9.28 -9.89
C THR A 4 -8.60 8.31 -9.88
N GLU A 5 -8.48 7.45 -10.88
CA GLU A 5 -7.39 6.46 -11.00
C GLU A 5 -6.01 7.12 -11.13
N LYS A 6 -5.92 8.22 -11.89
CA LYS A 6 -4.67 8.95 -12.11
C LYS A 6 -4.18 9.65 -10.84
N ILE A 7 -5.11 10.22 -10.05
CA ILE A 7 -4.80 10.84 -8.74
C ILE A 7 -4.41 9.76 -7.72
N MET A 8 -5.08 8.60 -7.74
CA MET A 8 -4.76 7.48 -6.86
C MET A 8 -3.38 6.87 -7.16
N ALA A 9 -2.95 6.82 -8.42
CA ALA A 9 -1.62 6.34 -8.79
C ALA A 9 -0.49 7.23 -8.27
N GLY A 10 -0.66 8.55 -8.32
CA GLY A 10 0.36 9.49 -7.83
C GLY A 10 0.58 9.39 -6.31
N LYS A 11 -0.48 9.26 -5.51
CA LYS A 11 -0.36 9.25 -4.04
C LYS A 11 0.37 8.02 -3.49
N TYR A 12 0.27 6.87 -4.14
CA TYR A 12 0.96 5.66 -3.67
C TYR A 12 2.42 5.58 -4.13
N GLU A 13 2.88 6.49 -4.98
CA GLU A 13 4.31 6.57 -5.36
C GLU A 13 5.17 6.89 -4.13
N ALA A 14 4.72 7.79 -3.26
CA ALA A 14 5.40 8.08 -1.99
C ALA A 14 5.50 6.84 -1.09
N LEU A 15 4.45 6.00 -1.07
CA LEU A 15 4.49 4.72 -0.36
C LEU A 15 5.52 3.78 -0.99
N ARG A 16 5.56 3.66 -2.32
CA ARG A 16 6.57 2.85 -3.02
C ARG A 16 8.00 3.30 -2.68
N GLU A 17 8.28 4.60 -2.74
CA GLU A 17 9.60 5.14 -2.39
C GLU A 17 9.95 4.87 -0.92
N HIS A 18 8.98 5.01 -0.01
CA HIS A 18 9.18 4.67 1.39
C HIS A 18 9.58 3.21 1.57
N LEU A 19 8.83 2.28 0.96
CA LEU A 19 9.13 0.84 1.03
C LEU A 19 10.50 0.51 0.42
N LYS A 20 10.87 1.12 -0.71
CA LYS A 20 12.20 0.92 -1.33
C LYS A 20 13.36 1.33 -0.44
N ASN A 21 13.17 2.36 0.38
CA ASN A 21 14.19 2.85 1.31
C ASN A 21 14.22 2.07 2.64
N CYS A 22 13.25 1.19 2.89
CA CYS A 22 13.24 0.35 4.08
C CYS A 22 14.33 -0.72 4.03
N LYS A 23 15.15 -0.77 5.08
CA LYS A 23 16.24 -1.76 5.23
C LYS A 23 15.78 -3.08 5.82
N PHE A 24 14.60 -3.11 6.45
CA PHE A 24 14.06 -4.30 7.10
C PHE A 24 13.44 -5.24 6.08
N ALA A 25 13.67 -6.55 6.25
CA ALA A 25 13.02 -7.58 5.44
C ALA A 25 11.52 -7.68 5.72
N GLU A 26 11.07 -7.26 6.90
CA GLU A 26 9.69 -7.30 7.33
C GLU A 26 9.39 -6.19 8.35
N PHE A 27 8.27 -5.49 8.19
CA PHE A 27 7.81 -4.46 9.15
C PHE A 27 6.31 -4.18 9.00
N GLU A 28 5.76 -3.43 9.95
CA GLU A 28 4.35 -3.03 9.96
C GLU A 28 4.21 -1.51 9.86
N LEU A 29 3.23 -1.03 9.10
CA LEU A 29 2.78 0.35 9.15
C LEU A 29 1.32 0.43 9.58
N THR A 30 0.99 1.38 10.44
CA THR A 30 -0.40 1.71 10.76
C THR A 30 -1.05 2.47 9.61
N PHE A 31 -2.38 2.45 9.54
CA PHE A 31 -3.12 3.24 8.55
C PHE A 31 -2.76 4.73 8.66
N ALA A 32 -2.70 5.27 9.87
CA ALA A 32 -2.31 6.66 10.09
C ALA A 32 -0.91 6.97 9.52
N LYS A 33 0.05 6.04 9.66
CA LYS A 33 1.39 6.22 9.10
C LYS A 33 1.38 6.16 7.57
N ILE A 34 0.59 5.26 6.99
CA ILE A 34 0.43 5.15 5.53
C ILE A 34 -0.25 6.42 4.98
N GLU A 35 -1.31 6.89 5.63
CA GLU A 35 -2.04 8.13 5.27
C GLU A 35 -1.11 9.34 5.28
N MET A 36 -0.23 9.42 6.28
CA MET A 36 0.80 10.46 6.36
C MET A 36 1.82 10.36 5.21
N ILE A 37 2.22 9.15 4.80
CA ILE A 37 3.15 8.93 3.68
C ILE A 37 2.50 9.32 2.35
N ILE A 38 1.24 8.93 2.12
CA ILE A 38 0.54 9.21 0.85
C ILE A 38 -0.10 10.60 0.82
N GLY A 39 -0.01 11.38 1.91
CA GLY A 39 -0.54 12.74 2.01
C GLY A 39 -2.06 12.83 2.01
N GLY A 40 -2.77 11.79 2.47
CA GLY A 40 -4.23 11.78 2.47
C GLY A 40 -4.86 10.52 3.06
N PRO A 41 -6.18 10.52 3.30
CA PRO A 41 -6.88 9.41 3.92
C PRO A 41 -6.89 8.16 3.03
N LEU A 42 -6.82 6.99 3.67
CA LEU A 42 -7.01 5.73 2.99
C LEU A 42 -8.49 5.55 2.62
N PRO A 43 -8.79 4.95 1.45
CA PRO A 43 -10.16 4.67 1.08
C PRO A 43 -10.77 3.62 2.02
N LYS A 44 -12.12 3.57 2.09
CA LYS A 44 -12.84 2.55 2.87
C LYS A 44 -12.45 1.11 2.50
N SER A 45 -12.03 0.87 1.25
CA SER A 45 -11.52 -0.42 0.80
C SER A 45 -10.23 -0.85 1.51
N ALA A 46 -9.45 0.06 2.08
CA ALA A 46 -8.24 -0.29 2.84
C ALA A 46 -8.51 -1.17 4.07
N TYR A 47 -9.76 -1.22 4.55
CA TYR A 47 -10.16 -2.08 5.65
C TYR A 47 -10.38 -3.55 5.24
N THR A 48 -10.26 -3.87 3.95
CA THR A 48 -10.42 -5.24 3.46
C THR A 48 -9.06 -5.87 3.14
N PRO A 49 -8.81 -7.14 3.51
CA PRO A 49 -7.56 -7.82 3.16
C PRO A 49 -7.29 -7.82 1.66
N GLN A 50 -8.35 -7.90 0.84
CA GLN A 50 -8.27 -7.91 -0.62
C GLN A 50 -7.60 -6.63 -1.16
N PHE A 51 -7.76 -5.49 -0.50
CA PHE A 51 -7.12 -4.25 -0.96
C PHE A 51 -5.59 -4.30 -0.88
N TRP A 52 -5.06 -5.04 0.10
CA TRP A 52 -3.63 -5.20 0.37
C TRP A 52 -3.05 -6.49 -0.20
N ALA A 53 -3.88 -7.49 -0.45
CA ALA A 53 -3.43 -8.81 -0.88
C ALA A 53 -2.57 -8.74 -2.16
N ASN A 54 -1.47 -9.47 -2.14
CA ASN A 54 -0.63 -9.71 -3.30
C ASN A 54 -1.37 -10.65 -4.26
N THR A 55 -2.10 -10.07 -5.21
CA THR A 55 -2.76 -10.81 -6.30
C THR A 55 -2.12 -10.39 -7.61
N SER A 56 -2.08 -11.30 -8.59
CA SER A 56 -1.52 -11.04 -9.94
C SER A 56 -2.26 -9.92 -10.69
N ASP A 57 -3.43 -9.51 -10.21
CA ASP A 57 -4.19 -8.38 -10.71
C ASP A 57 -3.66 -7.04 -10.13
N LEU A 58 -2.79 -6.40 -10.91
CA LEU A 58 -2.18 -5.09 -10.65
C LEU A 58 -3.02 -3.91 -11.15
N THR A 59 -4.32 -4.09 -11.39
CA THR A 59 -5.24 -2.98 -11.76
C THR A 59 -5.30 -1.89 -10.71
N GLN A 60 -5.06 -2.22 -9.45
CA GLN A 60 -5.15 -1.29 -8.34
C GLN A 60 -3.83 -0.51 -8.11
N PRO A 61 -3.86 0.83 -8.05
CA PRO A 61 -2.64 1.63 -8.02
C PRO A 61 -1.72 1.37 -6.81
N GLN A 62 -2.30 1.06 -5.63
CA GLN A 62 -1.52 0.70 -4.45
C GLN A 62 -0.77 -0.63 -4.64
N ARG A 63 -1.39 -1.62 -5.29
CA ARG A 63 -0.76 -2.93 -5.51
C ARG A 63 0.42 -2.79 -6.46
N LYS A 64 0.25 -2.01 -7.53
CA LYS A 64 1.33 -1.69 -8.46
C LYS A 64 2.50 -0.99 -7.78
N ALA A 65 2.22 -0.02 -6.90
CA ALA A 65 3.23 0.69 -6.13
C ALA A 65 4.02 -0.25 -5.19
N ILE A 66 3.31 -1.10 -4.44
CA ILE A 66 3.91 -2.06 -3.50
C ILE A 66 4.75 -3.11 -4.24
N ALA A 67 4.19 -3.75 -5.27
CA ALA A 67 4.91 -4.71 -6.10
C ALA A 67 6.17 -4.09 -6.74
N ALA A 68 6.09 -2.86 -7.25
CA ALA A 68 7.24 -2.15 -7.82
C ALA A 68 8.29 -1.72 -6.79
N SER A 69 8.02 -1.87 -5.49
CA SER A 69 9.01 -1.69 -4.42
C SER A 69 9.75 -2.97 -4.06
N GLY A 70 9.30 -4.14 -4.54
CA GLY A 70 9.85 -5.45 -4.19
C GLY A 70 9.34 -5.99 -2.85
N PHE A 71 8.15 -5.55 -2.43
CA PHE A 71 7.48 -6.01 -1.22
C PHE A 71 6.12 -6.63 -1.56
N GLU A 72 5.67 -7.53 -0.70
CA GLU A 72 4.27 -7.95 -0.58
C GLU A 72 3.65 -7.33 0.68
N SER A 73 2.31 -7.19 0.66
CA SER A 73 1.57 -6.59 1.78
C SER A 73 0.41 -7.46 2.25
N PHE A 74 0.17 -7.43 3.56
CA PHE A 74 -0.92 -8.16 4.20
C PHE A 74 -1.59 -7.29 5.26
N LEU A 75 -2.92 -7.19 5.20
CA LEU A 75 -3.68 -6.57 6.28
C LEU A 75 -3.63 -7.47 7.51
N ILE A 76 -3.24 -6.92 8.66
CA ILE A 76 -3.31 -7.63 9.93
C ILE A 76 -4.76 -7.58 10.41
N SER A 77 -5.44 -8.74 10.41
CA SER A 77 -6.86 -8.86 10.75
C SER A 77 -7.19 -8.25 12.12
N GLY A 78 -8.33 -7.57 12.22
CA GLY A 78 -8.76 -6.88 13.44
C GLY A 78 -7.90 -5.66 13.81
N SER A 79 -6.93 -5.28 12.98
CA SER A 79 -6.07 -4.13 13.23
C SER A 79 -6.08 -3.13 12.06
N LYS A 80 -5.73 -1.87 12.35
CA LYS A 80 -5.48 -0.84 11.33
C LYS A 80 -4.01 -0.82 10.93
N LYS A 81 -3.45 -1.99 10.62
CA LYS A 81 -2.03 -2.17 10.28
C LYS A 81 -1.86 -3.05 9.06
N VAL A 82 -0.85 -2.73 8.28
CA VAL A 82 -0.42 -3.49 7.12
C VAL A 82 1.00 -3.96 7.36
N LYS A 83 1.20 -5.26 7.24
CA LYS A 83 2.51 -5.90 7.25
C LYS A 83 3.08 -5.85 5.84
N PHE A 84 4.32 -5.41 5.72
CA PHE A 84 5.10 -5.43 4.49
C PHE A 84 6.24 -6.42 4.66
N LYS A 85 6.42 -7.31 3.68
CA LYS A 85 7.50 -8.29 3.65
C LYS A 85 8.20 -8.22 2.31
N ARG A 86 9.52 -8.19 2.33
CA ARG A 86 10.34 -8.11 1.12
C ARG A 86 10.31 -9.46 0.38
N LEU A 87 10.18 -9.41 -0.93
CA LEU A 87 10.30 -10.57 -1.82
C LEU A 87 11.76 -10.98 -2.00
#